data_AF-A0A5Q4DGG2-F1
#
_entry.id   AF-A0A5Q4DGG2-F1
#
_cell.length_a   1.000
_cell.length_b   1.000
_cell.length_c   1.000
_cell.angle_alpha   90.00
_cell.angle_beta   90.00
_cell.angle_gamma   90.00
#
_symmetry.space_group_name_H-M   'P 1'
#
loop_
_entity.id
_entity.type
_entity.pdbx_description
1 polymer ?
#
loop_
_entity_poly.entity_id
_entity_poly.type
_entity_poly.pdbx_seq_one_letter_code
_entity_poly.pdbx_strand_id
1 'polypeptide(L)'
;MNRRLPRPSPTLATWFAAAALLAGCDLTAPDPVATTLVVTPGLVELDALGATLPLSVLVRDQAGSSLGAGRVSWDSEDPRVVEVTEGGRLRAVGPGQARVRARFGDAEGWATVEVEPRPARADGVDGGEQVARAGTTLPAPLRFRLADRLENPLVGVPVTFSSQDGGTASPARVVTGSDGSVTVAWTLGREPGLQSLVATAAGRTFHFVASATDVSGQVPFRIRVLPVGAVSDPVMEAVVGAVARWERVIEEKLSPVLARVPAGRCGQNAPALDTVVDDLLILLSEGILDGPGGSAALAGPCFIRQEGLLPLVGRITVDTEDVAALVALGLLGDILTHEIGHVLGVGTLWNLFGLLDSPSLPDASGADTHFRGAAAGAAFGSVGGAGYAGPRVPVENLQGAQGVRDVHWRQAVFGAELMSPFLTPGRANPLSRVTAGSLADLGYGVRLDAAEPYALPGTAAGDEAAAASPDRPPFEVRHLNRTTPLHVLDGEGRIVHLIPAFP
;
A
#
# COMPACT_ATOMS: atom_id res chain seq x y z
N MET A 1 -33.06 38.73 -74.85
CA MET A 1 -31.59 38.74 -75.08
C MET A 1 -31.18 37.31 -75.43
N ASN A 2 -31.01 36.96 -76.71
CA ASN A 2 -29.73 36.98 -77.44
C ASN A 2 -28.60 36.27 -76.66
N ARG A 3 -27.90 35.25 -77.14
CA ARG A 3 -27.59 34.79 -78.51
C ARG A 3 -27.06 33.35 -78.46
N ARG A 4 -27.30 32.61 -79.55
CA ARG A 4 -26.64 31.35 -79.92
C ARG A 4 -25.57 31.63 -81.00
N LEU A 5 -24.52 30.78 -81.02
CA LEU A 5 -23.55 30.42 -82.11
C LEU A 5 -22.37 31.38 -82.41
N PRO A 6 -21.27 30.94 -83.08
CA PRO A 6 -20.75 29.57 -83.39
C PRO A 6 -19.20 29.38 -83.22
N ARG A 7 -18.73 28.16 -83.60
CA ARG A 7 -17.37 27.54 -83.62
C ARG A 7 -16.24 28.30 -84.38
N PRO A 8 -14.99 27.80 -84.28
CA PRO A 8 -14.34 27.29 -85.49
C PRO A 8 -13.66 25.91 -85.33
N SER A 9 -13.15 25.43 -86.46
CA SER A 9 -12.95 24.04 -86.88
C SER A 9 -11.44 23.63 -86.89
N PRO A 10 -10.96 22.63 -87.67
CA PRO A 10 -10.19 21.48 -87.15
C PRO A 10 -8.72 21.42 -87.62
N THR A 11 -7.91 20.52 -87.06
CA THR A 11 -6.70 20.01 -87.73
C THR A 11 -6.46 18.53 -87.46
N LEU A 12 -6.12 17.85 -88.55
CA LEU A 12 -5.83 16.43 -88.73
C LEU A 12 -4.46 16.02 -88.17
N ALA A 13 -4.35 14.79 -87.68
CA ALA A 13 -3.18 13.90 -87.85
C ALA A 13 -3.55 12.47 -87.38
N THR A 14 -4.02 11.58 -88.26
CA THR A 14 -3.24 10.50 -88.90
C THR A 14 -2.52 9.54 -87.94
N TRP A 15 -3.20 8.42 -87.69
CA TRP A 15 -2.78 7.02 -87.53
C TRP A 15 -1.28 6.68 -87.51
N PHE A 16 -0.85 5.95 -86.47
CA PHE A 16 -0.08 4.72 -86.62
C PHE A 16 -0.64 3.64 -85.68
N ALA A 17 -1.25 2.62 -86.28
CA ALA A 17 -1.56 1.37 -85.63
C ALA A 17 -0.25 0.55 -85.54
N ALA A 18 0.30 0.44 -84.33
CA ALA A 18 1.21 -0.66 -84.00
C ALA A 18 0.34 -1.81 -83.47
N ALA A 19 -0.05 -2.71 -84.38
CA ALA A 19 -0.58 -4.01 -84.01
C ALA A 19 0.57 -4.83 -83.39
N ALA A 20 0.80 -4.67 -82.09
CA ALA A 20 1.53 -5.67 -81.33
C ALA A 20 0.60 -6.89 -81.21
N LEU A 21 1.03 -8.03 -81.75
CA LEU A 21 0.46 -9.32 -81.38
C LEU A 21 0.59 -9.47 -79.86
N LEU A 22 -0.49 -9.16 -79.14
CA LEU A 22 -0.71 -9.76 -77.83
C LEU A 22 -1.05 -11.22 -78.14
N ALA A 23 -0.01 -12.06 -78.19
CA ALA A 23 -0.18 -13.43 -77.77
C ALA A 23 -0.83 -13.35 -76.39
N GLY A 24 -2.11 -13.69 -76.33
CA GLY A 24 -2.80 -13.88 -75.06
C GLY A 24 -2.12 -15.04 -74.36
N CYS A 25 -1.02 -14.76 -73.65
CA CYS A 25 -0.79 -15.48 -72.43
C CYS A 25 -2.01 -15.18 -71.58
N ASP A 26 -2.83 -16.20 -71.35
CA ASP A 26 -3.84 -16.21 -70.33
C ASP A 26 -3.10 -16.09 -68.99
N LEU A 27 -2.64 -14.87 -68.68
CA LEU A 27 -2.07 -14.49 -67.40
C LEU A 27 -3.23 -14.18 -66.47
N THR A 28 -4.17 -15.11 -66.32
CA THR A 28 -4.98 -15.13 -65.11
C THR A 28 -3.97 -15.30 -63.98
N ALA A 29 -3.79 -14.24 -63.19
CA ALA A 29 -2.97 -14.30 -62.00
C ALA A 29 -3.41 -15.55 -61.20
N PRO A 30 -2.46 -16.34 -60.68
CA PRO A 30 -2.81 -17.54 -59.93
C PRO A 30 -3.79 -17.18 -58.81
N ASP A 31 -4.77 -18.04 -58.56
CA ASP A 31 -5.76 -17.83 -57.49
C ASP A 31 -5.04 -17.45 -56.18
N PRO A 32 -5.61 -16.54 -55.38
CA PRO A 32 -4.94 -16.07 -54.17
C PRO A 32 -4.92 -17.20 -53.13
N VAL A 33 -3.73 -17.72 -52.86
CA VAL A 33 -3.47 -18.81 -51.90
C VAL A 33 -2.85 -18.21 -50.65
N ALA A 34 -3.34 -18.60 -49.47
CA ALA A 34 -2.75 -18.17 -48.21
C ALA A 34 -1.29 -18.61 -48.12
N THR A 35 -0.36 -17.66 -47.98
CA THR A 35 1.08 -17.94 -47.84
C THR A 35 1.61 -17.53 -46.47
N THR A 36 1.00 -16.51 -45.86
CA THR A 36 1.44 -15.97 -44.56
C THR A 36 0.25 -15.91 -43.61
N LEU A 37 0.42 -16.45 -42.41
CA LEU A 37 -0.55 -16.37 -41.33
C LEU A 37 0.14 -15.83 -40.07
N VAL A 38 -0.28 -14.64 -39.62
CA VAL A 38 0.28 -13.99 -38.43
C VAL A 38 -0.77 -14.01 -37.32
N VAL A 39 -0.40 -14.58 -36.16
CA VAL A 39 -1.22 -14.56 -34.95
C VAL A 39 -0.78 -13.39 -34.08
N THR A 40 -1.75 -12.57 -33.64
CA THR A 40 -1.50 -11.41 -32.78
C THR A 40 -2.40 -11.45 -31.55
N PRO A 41 -1.83 -11.29 -30.34
CA PRO A 41 -0.40 -11.23 -30.04
C PRO A 41 0.32 -12.56 -30.29
N GLY A 42 1.61 -12.50 -30.65
CA GLY A 42 2.46 -13.69 -30.86
C GLY A 42 3.09 -14.24 -29.57
N LEU A 43 3.10 -13.44 -28.49
CA LEU A 43 3.46 -13.84 -27.14
C LEU A 43 2.34 -13.37 -26.20
N VAL A 44 1.86 -14.27 -25.34
CA VAL A 44 0.80 -14.02 -24.37
C VAL A 44 1.27 -14.45 -23.00
N GLU A 45 1.09 -13.60 -22.00
CA GLU A 45 1.30 -13.92 -20.59
C GLU A 45 -0.05 -13.86 -19.86
N LEU A 46 -0.41 -14.93 -19.15
CA LEU A 46 -1.62 -15.02 -18.33
C LEU A 46 -1.24 -15.27 -16.86
N ASP A 47 -1.73 -14.41 -15.98
CA ASP A 47 -1.37 -14.35 -14.56
C ASP A 47 -2.36 -15.05 -13.62
N ALA A 48 -3.41 -15.68 -14.18
CA ALA A 48 -4.47 -16.34 -13.44
C ALA A 48 -5.05 -17.52 -14.22
N LEU A 49 -5.44 -18.58 -13.51
CA LEU A 49 -6.16 -19.71 -14.08
C LEU A 49 -7.55 -19.27 -14.55
N GLY A 50 -8.01 -19.82 -15.67
CA GLY A 50 -9.26 -19.41 -16.30
C GLY A 50 -9.23 -18.02 -16.96
N ALA A 51 -8.14 -17.26 -16.86
CA ALA A 51 -7.98 -16.01 -17.60
C ALA A 51 -8.12 -16.25 -19.11
N THR A 52 -8.81 -15.34 -19.80
CA THR A 52 -9.07 -15.47 -21.23
C THR A 52 -8.53 -14.29 -22.02
N LEU A 53 -8.00 -14.55 -23.21
CA LEU A 53 -7.55 -13.53 -24.14
C LEU A 53 -7.96 -13.90 -25.57
N PRO A 54 -8.55 -12.98 -26.36
CA PRO A 54 -8.78 -13.24 -27.78
C PRO A 54 -7.47 -13.11 -28.57
N LEU A 55 -7.22 -14.07 -29.47
CA LEU A 55 -6.21 -13.95 -30.52
C LEU A 55 -6.85 -13.43 -31.80
N SER A 56 -6.07 -12.70 -32.59
CA SER A 56 -6.44 -12.24 -33.93
C SER A 56 -5.48 -12.84 -34.96
N VAL A 57 -5.97 -13.03 -36.18
CA VAL A 57 -5.19 -13.60 -37.28
C VAL A 57 -5.24 -12.67 -38.48
N LEU A 58 -4.08 -12.40 -39.06
CA LEU A 58 -3.93 -11.78 -40.37
C LEU A 58 -3.44 -12.82 -41.37
N VAL A 59 -4.26 -13.11 -42.38
CA VAL A 59 -3.91 -14.03 -43.48
C VAL A 59 -3.58 -13.20 -44.72
N ARG A 60 -2.44 -13.47 -45.37
CA ARG A 60 -2.03 -12.84 -46.62
C ARG A 60 -1.78 -13.85 -47.73
N ASP A 61 -2.10 -13.46 -48.96
CA ASP A 61 -1.82 -14.24 -50.17
C ASP A 61 -0.38 -14.07 -50.67
N GLN A 62 -0.03 -14.72 -51.77
CA GLN A 62 1.29 -14.64 -52.42
C GLN A 62 1.68 -13.23 -52.89
N ALA A 63 0.72 -12.32 -53.04
CA ALA A 63 0.93 -10.93 -53.42
C ALA A 63 0.96 -9.98 -52.19
N GLY A 64 0.82 -10.52 -50.98
CA GLY A 64 0.77 -9.76 -49.73
C GLY A 64 -0.58 -9.12 -49.42
N SER A 65 -1.62 -9.39 -50.23
CA SER A 65 -2.98 -8.90 -50.02
C SER A 65 -3.66 -9.68 -48.90
N SER A 66 -4.49 -9.03 -48.10
CA SER A 66 -5.21 -9.71 -47.03
C SER A 66 -6.33 -10.58 -47.59
N LEU A 67 -6.38 -11.84 -47.15
CA LEU A 67 -7.46 -12.76 -47.49
C LEU A 67 -8.64 -12.59 -46.51
N GLY A 68 -9.86 -12.62 -47.03
CA GLY A 68 -11.09 -12.53 -46.23
C GLY A 68 -11.35 -13.77 -45.37
N ALA A 69 -12.34 -13.69 -44.48
CA ALA A 69 -12.63 -14.66 -43.42
C ALA A 69 -13.08 -16.04 -43.93
N GLY A 70 -12.14 -16.85 -44.41
CA GLY A 70 -12.26 -18.32 -44.34
C GLY A 70 -12.13 -18.80 -42.89
N ARG A 71 -12.56 -20.04 -42.62
CA ARG A 71 -12.57 -20.61 -41.27
C ARG A 71 -11.14 -20.94 -40.83
N VAL A 72 -10.55 -20.09 -39.98
CA VAL A 72 -9.31 -20.41 -39.28
C VAL A 72 -9.59 -21.55 -38.29
N SER A 73 -8.77 -22.60 -38.31
CA SER A 73 -8.79 -23.62 -37.25
C SER A 73 -7.70 -23.35 -36.22
N TRP A 74 -7.99 -23.69 -34.98
CA TRP A 74 -7.13 -23.44 -33.83
C TRP A 74 -6.84 -24.74 -33.08
N ASP A 75 -5.61 -24.90 -32.61
CA ASP A 75 -5.23 -25.98 -31.70
C ASP A 75 -4.14 -25.53 -30.72
N SER A 76 -4.12 -26.15 -29.55
CA SER A 76 -3.08 -25.95 -28.54
C SER A 76 -2.18 -27.17 -28.49
N GLU A 77 -0.86 -26.96 -28.48
CA GLU A 77 0.12 -28.05 -28.30
C GLU A 77 0.01 -28.69 -26.91
N ASP A 78 -0.45 -27.94 -25.89
CA ASP A 78 -0.75 -28.47 -24.56
C ASP A 78 -2.04 -27.86 -23.96
N PRO A 79 -3.19 -28.53 -24.15
CA PRO A 79 -4.46 -28.13 -23.54
C PRO A 79 -4.47 -28.15 -22.00
N ARG A 80 -3.50 -28.79 -21.33
CA ARG A 80 -3.40 -28.75 -19.86
C ARG A 80 -2.84 -27.42 -19.36
N VAL A 81 -2.15 -26.67 -20.22
CA VAL A 81 -1.64 -25.32 -19.94
C VAL A 81 -2.64 -24.27 -20.43
N VAL A 82 -3.05 -24.35 -21.70
CA VAL A 82 -3.98 -23.39 -22.32
C VAL A 82 -4.90 -24.06 -23.33
N GLU A 83 -6.20 -23.76 -23.22
CA GLU A 83 -7.21 -24.13 -24.21
C GLU A 83 -7.44 -22.97 -25.19
N VAL A 84 -7.85 -23.29 -26.42
CA VAL A 84 -8.27 -22.31 -27.43
C VAL A 84 -9.60 -22.71 -28.04
N THR A 85 -10.55 -21.78 -28.12
CA THR A 85 -11.86 -21.99 -28.77
C THR A 85 -11.75 -21.90 -30.30
N GLU A 86 -12.76 -22.36 -31.03
CA GLU A 86 -12.83 -22.18 -32.49
C GLU A 86 -12.76 -20.69 -32.93
N GLY A 87 -13.15 -19.76 -32.06
CA GLY A 87 -13.07 -18.32 -32.29
C GLY A 87 -11.72 -17.69 -31.94
N GLY A 88 -10.69 -18.48 -31.61
CA GLY A 88 -9.36 -17.97 -31.25
C GLY A 88 -9.27 -17.36 -29.85
N ARG A 89 -10.26 -17.60 -28.97
CA ARG A 89 -10.17 -17.18 -27.56
C ARG A 89 -9.42 -18.22 -26.74
N LEU A 90 -8.33 -17.79 -26.12
CA LEU A 90 -7.54 -18.56 -25.15
C LEU A 90 -8.23 -18.64 -23.79
N ARG A 91 -7.95 -19.71 -23.05
CA ARG A 91 -8.29 -19.87 -21.63
C ARG A 91 -7.15 -20.60 -20.91
N ALA A 92 -6.59 -19.98 -19.87
CA ALA A 92 -5.58 -20.62 -19.03
C ALA A 92 -6.17 -21.81 -18.25
N VAL A 93 -5.45 -22.93 -18.22
CA VAL A 93 -5.87 -24.17 -17.53
C VAL A 93 -4.89 -24.57 -16.43
N GLY A 94 -3.58 -24.44 -16.68
CA GLY A 94 -2.54 -24.82 -15.74
C GLY A 94 -1.25 -24.03 -15.96
N PRO A 95 -0.36 -24.00 -14.96
CA PRO A 95 0.91 -23.28 -15.06
C PRO A 95 1.82 -23.92 -16.13
N GLY A 96 2.57 -23.10 -16.84
CA GLY A 96 3.56 -23.55 -17.83
C GLY A 96 3.52 -22.76 -19.12
N GLN A 97 4.18 -23.28 -20.14
CA GLN A 97 4.23 -22.69 -21.48
C GLN A 97 3.64 -23.66 -22.51
N ALA A 98 2.85 -23.15 -23.44
CA ALA A 98 2.37 -23.90 -24.60
C ALA A 98 2.34 -22.99 -25.84
N ARG A 99 2.34 -23.60 -27.02
CA ARG A 99 2.12 -22.86 -28.27
C ARG A 99 0.72 -23.16 -28.79
N VAL A 100 0.09 -22.13 -29.34
CA VAL A 100 -1.22 -22.19 -29.96
C VAL A 100 -1.07 -21.93 -31.44
N ARG A 101 -1.57 -22.86 -32.26
CA ARG A 101 -1.49 -22.83 -33.71
C ARG A 101 -2.81 -22.35 -34.29
N ALA A 102 -2.71 -21.46 -35.28
CA ALA A 102 -3.78 -21.12 -36.21
C ALA A 102 -3.46 -21.67 -37.60
N ARG A 103 -4.46 -22.24 -38.30
CA ARG A 103 -4.31 -22.73 -39.67
C ARG A 103 -5.36 -22.14 -40.60
N PHE A 104 -4.95 -21.82 -41.82
CA PHE A 104 -5.82 -21.42 -42.92
C PHE A 104 -5.31 -22.06 -44.22
N GLY A 105 -6.00 -23.11 -44.69
CA GLY A 105 -5.42 -23.99 -45.72
C GLY A 105 -4.12 -24.61 -45.22
N ASP A 106 -3.05 -24.48 -46.00
CA ASP A 106 -1.70 -24.95 -45.64
C ASP A 106 -0.87 -23.90 -44.87
N ALA A 107 -1.35 -22.66 -44.77
CA ALA A 107 -0.66 -21.61 -44.02
C ALA A 107 -0.89 -21.78 -42.51
N GLU A 108 0.20 -21.68 -41.75
CA GLU A 108 0.17 -21.77 -40.28
C GLU A 108 0.77 -20.51 -39.64
N GLY A 109 0.28 -20.19 -38.45
CA GLY A 109 0.82 -19.14 -37.59
C GLY A 109 0.69 -19.55 -36.12
N TRP A 110 1.47 -18.87 -35.27
CA TRP A 110 1.69 -19.33 -33.90
C TRP A 110 1.64 -18.18 -32.91
N ALA A 111 1.10 -18.47 -31.72
CA ALA A 111 1.31 -17.69 -30.52
C ALA A 111 1.96 -18.58 -29.45
N THR A 112 2.96 -18.07 -28.76
CA THR A 112 3.47 -18.67 -27.52
C THR A 112 2.67 -18.11 -26.35
N VAL A 113 2.17 -18.98 -25.49
CA VAL A 113 1.41 -18.62 -24.29
C VAL A 113 2.16 -19.11 -23.08
N GLU A 114 2.39 -18.22 -22.13
CA GLU A 114 2.94 -18.50 -20.81
C GLU A 114 1.86 -18.23 -19.76
N VAL A 115 1.62 -19.22 -18.91
CA VAL A 115 0.66 -19.17 -17.82
C VAL A 115 1.44 -19.26 -16.52
N GLU A 116 1.51 -18.15 -15.79
CA GLU A 116 2.16 -18.05 -14.49
C GLU A 116 1.14 -17.52 -13.47
N PRO A 117 0.31 -18.39 -12.85
CA PRO A 117 -0.68 -17.96 -11.89
C PRO A 117 -0.01 -17.29 -10.68
N ARG A 118 -0.33 -16.01 -10.45
CA ARG A 118 0.24 -15.26 -9.33
C ARG A 118 -0.72 -15.26 -8.15
N PRO A 119 -0.23 -15.49 -6.91
CA PRO A 119 -1.04 -15.29 -5.72
C PRO A 119 -1.60 -13.87 -5.73
N ALA A 120 -2.90 -13.70 -5.54
CA ALA A 120 -3.53 -12.39 -5.38
C ALA A 120 -3.90 -12.15 -3.92
N ARG A 121 -4.32 -13.21 -3.21
CA ARG A 121 -4.87 -13.14 -1.87
C ARG A 121 -4.45 -14.35 -1.03
N ALA A 122 -4.40 -14.14 0.28
CA ALA A 122 -4.44 -15.20 1.28
C ALA A 122 -5.82 -15.12 1.95
N ASP A 123 -6.73 -16.01 1.56
CA ASP A 123 -8.11 -16.01 2.03
C ASP A 123 -8.29 -16.97 3.21
N GLY A 124 -9.32 -16.71 4.01
CA GLY A 124 -9.73 -17.62 5.10
C GLY A 124 -8.63 -17.83 6.13
N VAL A 125 -7.95 -16.74 6.53
CA VAL A 125 -6.91 -16.77 7.56
C VAL A 125 -7.55 -17.17 8.90
N ASP A 126 -7.36 -18.42 9.27
CA ASP A 126 -7.71 -18.95 10.58
C ASP A 126 -6.44 -19.12 11.42
N GLY A 127 -6.56 -18.89 12.73
CA GLY A 127 -5.42 -18.80 13.63
C GLY A 127 -4.54 -17.54 13.47
N GLY A 128 -4.95 -16.55 12.68
CA GLY A 128 -4.36 -15.21 12.72
C GLY A 128 -4.76 -14.46 13.99
N GLU A 129 -4.04 -13.40 14.34
CA GLU A 129 -4.35 -12.46 15.44
C GLU A 129 -4.48 -13.11 16.83
N GLN A 130 -3.99 -14.34 17.00
CA GLN A 130 -4.04 -15.09 18.25
C GLN A 130 -3.14 -14.49 19.32
N VAL A 131 -3.43 -14.85 20.58
CA VAL A 131 -2.66 -14.47 21.75
C VAL A 131 -2.00 -15.72 22.34
N ALA A 132 -0.70 -15.65 22.62
CA ALA A 132 0.03 -16.69 23.35
C ALA A 132 1.14 -16.04 24.19
N ARG A 133 1.71 -16.79 25.14
CA ARG A 133 2.86 -16.29 25.90
C ARG A 133 4.08 -16.15 24.99
N ALA A 134 4.89 -15.12 25.18
CA ALA A 134 6.16 -14.96 24.48
C ALA A 134 7.02 -16.24 24.59
N GLY A 135 7.58 -16.68 23.47
CA GLY A 135 8.38 -17.89 23.33
C GLY A 135 7.58 -19.19 23.20
N THR A 136 6.25 -19.13 23.06
CA THR A 136 5.38 -20.33 22.95
C THR A 136 4.69 -20.42 21.59
N THR A 137 4.26 -21.64 21.24
CA THR A 137 3.46 -21.90 20.03
C THR A 137 2.05 -21.37 20.19
N LEU A 138 1.50 -20.76 19.14
CA LEU A 138 0.11 -20.32 19.10
C LEU A 138 -0.85 -21.50 19.39
N PRO A 139 -1.98 -21.25 20.09
CA PRO A 139 -2.96 -22.29 20.42
C PRO A 139 -3.49 -23.05 19.21
N ALA A 140 -3.77 -22.35 18.11
CA ALA A 140 -4.14 -22.91 16.83
C ALA A 140 -3.03 -22.68 15.78
N PRO A 141 -2.83 -23.59 14.82
CA PRO A 141 -1.94 -23.32 13.68
C PRO A 141 -2.54 -22.22 12.79
N LEU A 142 -1.68 -21.48 12.10
CA LEU A 142 -2.11 -20.62 11.01
C LEU A 142 -2.59 -21.48 9.85
N ARG A 143 -3.78 -21.16 9.34
CA ARG A 143 -4.36 -21.78 8.15
C ARG A 143 -4.83 -20.69 7.20
N PHE A 144 -4.52 -20.81 5.93
CA PHE A 144 -5.01 -19.91 4.89
C PHE A 144 -5.02 -20.61 3.54
N ARG A 145 -5.73 -20.04 2.57
CA ARG A 145 -5.75 -20.51 1.18
C ARG A 145 -5.08 -19.48 0.27
N LEU A 146 -4.16 -19.93 -0.56
CA LEU A 146 -3.62 -19.11 -1.65
C LEU A 146 -4.50 -19.24 -2.90
N ALA A 147 -4.90 -18.10 -3.44
CA ALA A 147 -5.68 -18.01 -4.66
C ALA A 147 -5.17 -16.89 -5.59
N ASP A 148 -5.43 -17.03 -6.89
CA ASP A 148 -5.17 -15.99 -7.88
C ASP A 148 -6.25 -14.88 -7.85
N ARG A 149 -6.12 -13.88 -8.74
CA ARG A 149 -7.05 -12.73 -8.79
C ARG A 149 -8.47 -13.09 -9.24
N LEU A 150 -8.68 -14.31 -9.74
CA LEU A 150 -9.97 -14.86 -10.12
C LEU A 150 -10.47 -15.88 -9.09
N GLU A 151 -9.87 -15.89 -7.88
CA GLU A 151 -10.21 -16.76 -6.74
C GLU A 151 -9.93 -18.26 -6.97
N ASN A 152 -9.19 -18.62 -8.02
CA ASN A 152 -8.81 -20.01 -8.25
C ASN A 152 -7.73 -20.43 -7.25
N PRO A 153 -7.84 -21.63 -6.64
CA PRO A 153 -6.83 -22.12 -5.71
C PRO A 153 -5.51 -22.39 -6.43
N LEU A 154 -4.41 -21.94 -5.82
CA LEU A 154 -3.07 -22.17 -6.36
C LEU A 154 -2.48 -23.44 -5.76
N VAL A 155 -2.41 -24.52 -6.55
CA VAL A 155 -1.95 -25.85 -6.13
C VAL A 155 -0.46 -26.03 -6.44
N GLY A 156 0.29 -26.67 -5.53
CA GLY A 156 1.71 -27.00 -5.75
C GLY A 156 2.66 -25.80 -5.63
N VAL A 157 2.18 -24.66 -5.13
CA VAL A 157 2.99 -23.45 -4.94
C VAL A 157 3.77 -23.57 -3.63
N PRO A 158 5.11 -23.42 -3.64
CA PRO A 158 5.90 -23.37 -2.42
C PRO A 158 5.68 -22.06 -1.67
N VAL A 159 5.50 -22.18 -0.36
CA VAL A 159 5.34 -21.09 0.60
C VAL A 159 6.43 -21.19 1.65
N THR A 160 7.25 -20.16 1.80
CA THR A 160 8.30 -20.07 2.82
C THR A 160 7.92 -19.07 3.89
N PHE A 161 8.26 -19.35 5.14
CA PHE A 161 7.92 -18.49 6.27
C PHE A 161 9.16 -17.87 6.91
N SER A 162 9.08 -16.58 7.23
CA SER A 162 10.07 -15.85 8.02
C SER A 162 9.36 -15.10 9.15
N SER A 163 9.93 -15.14 10.35
CA SER A 163 9.46 -14.32 11.47
C SER A 163 10.38 -13.11 11.62
N GLN A 164 9.79 -11.95 11.92
CA GLN A 164 10.57 -10.71 12.13
C GLN A 164 11.01 -10.54 13.60
N ASP A 165 10.39 -11.27 14.53
CA ASP A 165 10.53 -11.07 15.98
C ASP A 165 11.28 -12.22 16.68
N GLY A 166 12.04 -13.00 15.92
CA GLY A 166 12.78 -14.16 16.43
C GLY A 166 11.91 -15.39 16.71
N GLY A 167 10.65 -15.39 16.26
CA GLY A 167 9.78 -16.55 16.25
C GLY A 167 10.17 -17.59 15.19
N THR A 168 9.44 -18.71 15.14
CA THR A 168 9.68 -19.78 14.15
C THR A 168 8.39 -20.38 13.61
N ALA A 169 8.43 -20.84 12.36
CA ALA A 169 7.33 -21.54 11.71
C ALA A 169 7.71 -23.02 11.49
N SER A 170 6.79 -23.93 11.78
CA SER A 170 6.99 -25.37 11.63
C SER A 170 5.83 -26.03 10.85
N PRO A 171 6.10 -26.59 9.66
CA PRO A 171 7.37 -26.56 8.94
C PRO A 171 7.69 -25.14 8.41
N ALA A 172 8.99 -24.83 8.22
CA ALA A 172 9.43 -23.51 7.71
C ALA A 172 9.10 -23.28 6.22
N ARG A 173 8.74 -24.35 5.50
CA ARG A 173 8.26 -24.33 4.13
C ARG A 173 7.11 -25.32 3.97
N VAL A 174 6.04 -24.86 3.32
CA VAL A 174 4.85 -25.66 2.97
C VAL A 174 4.67 -25.60 1.46
N VAL A 175 4.08 -26.64 0.86
CA VAL A 175 3.59 -26.61 -0.52
C VAL A 175 2.07 -26.62 -0.46
N THR A 176 1.41 -25.74 -1.21
CA THR A 176 -0.05 -25.62 -1.16
C THR A 176 -0.76 -26.92 -1.55
N GLY A 177 -1.84 -27.24 -0.83
CA GLY A 177 -2.69 -28.41 -1.09
C GLY A 177 -3.54 -28.29 -2.36
N SER A 178 -4.37 -29.30 -2.62
CA SER A 178 -5.24 -29.37 -3.81
C SER A 178 -6.32 -28.28 -3.88
N ASP A 179 -6.60 -27.63 -2.76
CA ASP A 179 -7.50 -26.49 -2.61
C ASP A 179 -6.74 -25.18 -2.36
N GLY A 180 -5.43 -25.15 -2.55
CA GLY A 180 -4.58 -24.00 -2.27
C GLY A 180 -4.29 -23.80 -0.77
N SER A 181 -4.69 -24.73 0.10
CA SER A 181 -4.52 -24.60 1.55
C SER A 181 -3.07 -24.68 2.00
N VAL A 182 -2.80 -23.94 3.05
CA VAL A 182 -1.54 -23.89 3.79
C VAL A 182 -1.85 -24.07 5.27
N THR A 183 -1.03 -24.84 5.98
CA THR A 183 -1.13 -24.98 7.44
C THR A 183 0.27 -24.97 8.04
N VAL A 184 0.48 -24.14 9.06
CA VAL A 184 1.77 -24.00 9.72
C VAL A 184 1.59 -23.71 11.21
N ALA A 185 2.39 -24.35 12.07
CA ALA A 185 2.47 -23.99 13.48
C ALA A 185 3.43 -22.81 13.64
N TRP A 186 3.00 -21.77 14.35
CA TRP A 186 3.82 -20.58 14.61
C TRP A 186 4.18 -20.49 16.09
N THR A 187 5.47 -20.48 16.39
CA THR A 187 6.03 -20.19 17.71
C THR A 187 6.48 -18.73 17.77
N LEU A 188 5.96 -17.98 18.74
CA LEU A 188 6.24 -16.56 18.91
C LEU A 188 7.67 -16.33 19.40
N GLY A 189 8.19 -15.12 19.15
CA GLY A 189 9.44 -14.63 19.72
C GLY A 189 9.34 -14.47 21.24
N ARG A 190 10.49 -14.22 21.89
CA ARG A 190 10.59 -14.16 23.36
C ARG A 190 10.19 -12.80 23.96
N GLU A 191 10.08 -11.78 23.14
CA GLU A 191 9.63 -10.46 23.58
C GLU A 191 8.10 -10.38 23.51
N PRO A 192 7.44 -9.79 24.52
CA PRO A 192 6.00 -9.50 24.47
C PRO A 192 5.69 -8.39 23.46
N GLY A 193 4.45 -8.33 22.97
CA GLY A 193 3.97 -7.34 21.98
C GLY A 193 3.46 -7.97 20.68
N LEU A 194 3.20 -7.15 19.65
CA LEU A 194 2.92 -7.63 18.30
C LEU A 194 4.05 -8.52 17.80
N GLN A 195 3.68 -9.61 17.15
CA GLN A 195 4.57 -10.55 16.49
C GLN A 195 4.12 -10.67 15.03
N SER A 196 5.07 -10.85 14.13
CA SER A 196 4.87 -10.93 12.69
C SER A 196 5.47 -12.22 12.11
N LEU A 197 4.69 -12.84 11.23
CA LEU A 197 5.12 -13.92 10.36
C LEU A 197 4.80 -13.54 8.91
N VAL A 198 5.83 -13.56 8.07
CA VAL A 198 5.70 -13.31 6.63
C VAL A 198 5.72 -14.65 5.92
N ALA A 199 4.71 -14.90 5.08
CA ALA A 199 4.70 -16.00 4.15
C ALA A 199 5.01 -15.48 2.74
N THR A 200 6.00 -16.08 2.07
CA THR A 200 6.37 -15.73 0.69
C THR A 200 6.00 -16.84 -0.26
N ALA A 201 5.26 -16.52 -1.32
CA ALA A 201 4.85 -17.44 -2.37
C ALA A 201 4.91 -16.76 -3.74
N ALA A 202 5.62 -17.36 -4.71
CA ALA A 202 5.80 -16.83 -6.07
C ALA A 202 6.14 -15.33 -6.12
N GLY A 203 7.09 -14.89 -5.28
CA GLY A 203 7.55 -13.50 -5.22
C GLY A 203 6.63 -12.52 -4.49
N ARG A 204 5.49 -12.97 -3.96
CA ARG A 204 4.57 -12.17 -3.14
C ARG A 204 4.65 -12.51 -1.67
N THR A 205 4.37 -11.52 -0.83
CA THR A 205 4.37 -11.66 0.64
C THR A 205 2.96 -11.54 1.21
N PHE A 206 2.71 -12.31 2.28
CA PHE A 206 1.49 -12.28 3.07
C PHE A 206 1.88 -12.14 4.54
N HIS A 207 1.30 -11.15 5.21
CA HIS A 207 1.66 -10.79 6.58
C HIS A 207 0.61 -11.31 7.54
N PHE A 208 1.06 -12.07 8.54
CA PHE A 208 0.24 -12.57 9.64
C PHE A 208 0.76 -11.96 10.93
N VAL A 209 -0.16 -11.55 11.81
CA VAL A 209 0.19 -10.99 13.10
C VAL A 209 -0.39 -11.83 14.24
N ALA A 210 0.26 -11.80 15.39
CA ALA A 210 -0.18 -12.38 16.66
C ALA A 210 0.31 -11.51 17.82
N SER A 211 -0.19 -11.75 19.02
CA SER A 211 0.23 -11.03 20.23
C SER A 211 0.93 -11.98 21.21
N ALA A 212 2.15 -11.63 21.58
CA ALA A 212 2.90 -12.28 22.64
C ALA A 212 2.58 -11.59 23.98
N THR A 213 2.07 -12.34 24.96
CA THR A 213 1.91 -11.85 26.33
C THR A 213 3.20 -12.02 27.12
N ASP A 214 3.33 -11.20 28.16
CA ASP A 214 4.41 -11.32 29.14
C ASP A 214 4.20 -12.54 30.07
N VAL A 215 5.04 -12.64 31.10
CA VAL A 215 4.93 -13.73 32.09
C VAL A 215 3.70 -13.61 33.00
N SER A 216 3.09 -12.43 33.12
CA SER A 216 1.86 -12.20 33.88
C SER A 216 0.61 -12.60 33.10
N GLY A 217 0.74 -12.81 31.79
CA GLY A 217 -0.36 -13.14 30.89
C GLY A 217 -1.19 -11.92 30.50
N GLN A 218 -0.73 -10.72 30.80
CA GLN A 218 -1.39 -9.50 30.34
C GLN A 218 -1.18 -9.34 28.84
N VAL A 219 -2.28 -9.02 28.15
CA VAL A 219 -2.24 -8.59 26.75
C VAL A 219 -1.80 -7.13 26.75
N PRO A 220 -0.69 -6.79 26.07
CA PRO A 220 -0.23 -5.40 25.98
C PRO A 220 -1.18 -4.57 25.12
N PHE A 221 -1.02 -3.24 25.17
CA PHE A 221 -1.74 -2.32 24.29
C PHE A 221 -1.60 -2.75 22.82
N ARG A 222 -2.71 -2.76 22.08
CA ARG A 222 -2.76 -3.27 20.70
C ARG A 222 -3.25 -2.25 19.68
N ILE A 223 -2.52 -2.11 18.58
CA ILE A 223 -2.97 -1.37 17.40
C ILE A 223 -3.34 -2.37 16.31
N ARG A 224 -4.64 -2.49 16.04
CA ARG A 224 -5.14 -3.28 14.93
C ARG A 224 -5.18 -2.43 13.67
N VAL A 225 -4.63 -2.94 12.57
CA VAL A 225 -4.70 -2.29 11.26
C VAL A 225 -5.70 -3.04 10.38
N LEU A 226 -6.66 -2.31 9.81
CA LEU A 226 -7.63 -2.83 8.85
C LEU A 226 -7.40 -2.15 7.49
N PRO A 227 -6.90 -2.89 6.48
CA PRO A 227 -6.79 -2.39 5.12
C PRO A 227 -8.16 -2.06 4.53
N VAL A 228 -8.28 -0.90 3.91
CA VAL A 228 -9.48 -0.42 3.21
C VAL A 228 -9.15 -0.29 1.73
N GLY A 229 -9.64 -1.26 0.95
CA GLY A 229 -9.28 -1.39 -0.46
C GLY A 229 -7.99 -2.18 -0.66
N ALA A 230 -7.34 -1.97 -1.81
CA ALA A 230 -6.03 -2.56 -2.07
C ALA A 230 -4.95 -1.71 -1.39
N VAL A 231 -4.09 -2.36 -0.63
CA VAL A 231 -2.88 -1.77 -0.02
C VAL A 231 -1.70 -2.61 -0.47
N SER A 232 -0.62 -1.97 -0.89
CA SER A 232 0.56 -2.63 -1.45
C SER A 232 1.33 -3.42 -0.40
N ASP A 233 2.02 -4.48 -0.84
CA ASP A 233 2.85 -5.32 0.03
C ASP A 233 3.90 -4.49 0.83
N PRO A 234 4.62 -3.50 0.23
CA PRO A 234 5.57 -2.66 0.98
C PRO A 234 4.93 -1.83 2.11
N VAL A 235 3.73 -1.31 1.90
CA VAL A 235 3.01 -0.53 2.92
C VAL A 235 2.51 -1.44 4.04
N MET A 236 1.99 -2.62 3.71
CA MET A 236 1.59 -3.62 4.71
C MET A 236 2.78 -4.13 5.54
N GLU A 237 3.94 -4.31 4.93
CA GLU A 237 5.16 -4.67 5.65
C GLU A 237 5.61 -3.56 6.60
N ALA A 238 5.67 -2.33 6.09
CA ALA A 238 6.15 -1.17 6.86
C ALA A 238 5.21 -0.81 8.02
N VAL A 239 3.88 -0.96 7.86
CA VAL A 239 2.93 -0.63 8.95
C VAL A 239 3.04 -1.61 10.12
N VAL A 240 3.38 -2.88 9.88
CA VAL A 240 3.56 -3.86 10.96
C VAL A 240 4.75 -3.47 11.84
N GLY A 241 5.87 -3.07 11.24
CA GLY A 241 7.02 -2.54 11.96
C GLY A 241 6.70 -1.24 12.71
N ALA A 242 5.93 -0.35 12.09
CA ALA A 242 5.50 0.91 12.69
C ALA A 242 4.61 0.70 13.93
N VAL A 243 3.65 -0.24 13.86
CA VAL A 243 2.83 -0.63 15.01
C VAL A 243 3.69 -1.15 16.16
N ALA A 244 4.63 -2.06 15.87
CA ALA A 244 5.50 -2.65 16.89
C ALA A 244 6.35 -1.61 17.63
N ARG A 245 6.75 -0.50 16.97
CA ARG A 245 7.45 0.62 17.64
C ARG A 245 6.57 1.31 18.68
N TRP A 246 5.29 1.55 18.38
CA TRP A 246 4.35 2.19 19.32
C TRP A 246 3.91 1.27 20.45
N GLU A 247 3.56 0.02 20.16
CA GLU A 247 3.15 -0.95 21.19
C GLU A 247 4.29 -1.25 22.19
N ARG A 248 5.55 -1.06 21.79
CA ARG A 248 6.69 -1.17 22.72
C ARG A 248 6.67 -0.08 23.79
N VAL A 249 6.19 1.11 23.43
CA VAL A 249 6.19 2.32 24.28
C VAL A 249 4.91 2.43 25.10
N ILE A 250 3.76 2.01 24.58
CA ILE A 250 2.48 2.04 25.28
C ILE A 250 2.28 0.71 26.02
N GLU A 251 2.29 0.74 27.34
CA GLU A 251 2.21 -0.48 28.17
C GLU A 251 0.79 -0.77 28.65
N GLU A 252 0.05 0.28 29.02
CA GLU A 252 -1.29 0.11 29.57
C GLU A 252 -2.33 0.01 28.47
N LYS A 253 -3.09 -1.09 28.51
CA LYS A 253 -4.27 -1.24 27.67
C LYS A 253 -5.41 -0.31 28.09
N LEU A 254 -6.26 0.01 27.14
CA LEU A 254 -7.50 0.75 27.29
C LEU A 254 -8.70 -0.22 27.41
N SER A 255 -9.81 0.31 27.89
CA SER A 255 -11.07 -0.44 27.96
C SER A 255 -11.60 -0.73 26.55
N PRO A 256 -11.96 -1.99 26.20
CA PRO A 256 -12.58 -2.29 24.92
C PRO A 256 -13.91 -1.54 24.77
N VAL A 257 -14.19 -1.02 23.57
CA VAL A 257 -15.45 -0.35 23.25
C VAL A 257 -16.03 -0.96 21.97
N LEU A 258 -17.34 -1.22 21.98
CA LEU A 258 -18.05 -1.62 20.76
C LEU A 258 -18.10 -0.43 19.80
N ALA A 259 -17.55 -0.54 18.59
CA ALA A 259 -17.65 0.51 17.58
C ALA A 259 -18.81 0.19 16.63
N ARG A 260 -19.95 0.89 16.78
CA ARG A 260 -21.09 0.86 15.84
C ARG A 260 -21.09 2.11 14.98
N VAL A 261 -20.32 2.07 13.91
CA VAL A 261 -20.03 3.23 13.07
C VAL A 261 -20.54 3.00 11.65
N PRO A 262 -21.38 3.89 11.09
CA PRO A 262 -21.78 3.80 9.69
C PRO A 262 -20.60 3.96 8.74
N ALA A 263 -20.70 3.36 7.55
CA ALA A 263 -19.72 3.56 6.48
C ALA A 263 -19.55 5.05 6.13
N GLY A 264 -18.35 5.43 5.70
CA GLY A 264 -18.04 6.81 5.29
C GLY A 264 -17.72 7.76 6.45
N ARG A 265 -17.80 7.31 7.71
CA ARG A 265 -17.70 8.19 8.90
C ARG A 265 -16.27 8.42 9.41
N CYS A 266 -15.31 7.60 8.98
CA CYS A 266 -13.86 7.79 9.19
C CYS A 266 -13.16 7.98 7.83
N GLY A 267 -13.72 8.84 6.98
CA GLY A 267 -13.32 9.01 5.58
C GLY A 267 -14.29 8.34 4.60
N GLN A 268 -14.37 8.89 3.38
CA GLN A 268 -15.41 8.57 2.41
C GLN A 268 -15.53 7.06 2.08
N ASN A 269 -14.40 6.34 2.02
CA ASN A 269 -14.35 4.92 1.70
C ASN A 269 -14.30 4.00 2.93
N ALA A 270 -14.40 4.56 4.14
CA ALA A 270 -14.34 3.77 5.36
C ALA A 270 -15.52 2.78 5.42
N PRO A 271 -15.28 1.49 5.75
CA PRO A 271 -16.35 0.52 5.90
C PRO A 271 -17.22 0.85 7.13
N ALA A 272 -18.41 0.26 7.17
CA ALA A 272 -19.17 0.23 8.41
C ALA A 272 -18.44 -0.66 9.43
N LEU A 273 -18.45 -0.25 10.70
CA LEU A 273 -17.91 -1.02 11.81
C LEU A 273 -19.06 -1.47 12.72
N ASP A 274 -19.05 -2.75 13.08
CA ASP A 274 -19.87 -3.33 14.15
C ASP A 274 -19.00 -4.38 14.87
N THR A 275 -17.95 -3.90 15.53
CA THR A 275 -16.92 -4.73 16.15
C THR A 275 -16.48 -4.12 17.47
N VAL A 276 -16.11 -4.97 18.41
CA VAL A 276 -15.35 -4.52 19.59
C VAL A 276 -13.96 -4.08 19.13
N VAL A 277 -13.56 -2.89 19.56
CA VAL A 277 -12.21 -2.37 19.39
C VAL A 277 -11.55 -2.38 20.76
N ASP A 278 -10.59 -3.28 20.91
CA ASP A 278 -9.63 -3.30 22.00
C ASP A 278 -8.51 -2.32 21.62
N ASP A 279 -8.20 -1.37 22.51
CA ASP A 279 -7.17 -0.34 22.34
C ASP A 279 -7.31 0.62 21.15
N LEU A 280 -6.85 0.29 19.95
CA LEU A 280 -6.91 1.16 18.78
C LEU A 280 -7.13 0.38 17.47
N LEU A 281 -8.05 0.85 16.64
CA LEU A 281 -8.22 0.39 15.25
C LEU A 281 -7.80 1.48 14.27
N ILE A 282 -6.91 1.15 13.34
CA ILE A 282 -6.47 2.04 12.26
C ILE A 282 -6.99 1.52 10.92
N LEU A 283 -7.74 2.35 10.21
CA LEU A 283 -8.13 2.11 8.82
C LEU A 283 -6.99 2.56 7.91
N LEU A 284 -6.31 1.62 7.26
CA LEU A 284 -5.18 1.91 6.37
C LEU A 284 -5.63 1.84 4.91
N SER A 285 -5.26 2.84 4.12
CA SER A 285 -5.60 2.92 2.70
C SER A 285 -4.45 3.50 1.90
N GLU A 286 -4.46 3.27 0.59
CA GLU A 286 -3.60 3.94 -0.37
C GLU A 286 -4.46 4.79 -1.32
N GLY A 287 -3.96 5.96 -1.69
CA GLY A 287 -4.57 6.84 -2.68
C GLY A 287 -3.62 7.93 -3.12
N ILE A 288 -4.01 8.74 -4.10
CA ILE A 288 -3.22 9.93 -4.50
C ILE A 288 -3.62 11.08 -3.57
N LEU A 289 -2.67 11.65 -2.82
CA LEU A 289 -2.91 12.82 -1.97
C LEU A 289 -2.52 14.09 -2.70
N ASP A 290 -1.31 14.13 -3.25
CA ASP A 290 -0.87 15.19 -4.13
C ASP A 290 -0.02 14.68 -5.31
N GLY A 291 1.22 15.12 -5.44
CA GLY A 291 2.11 14.80 -6.55
C GLY A 291 3.45 14.30 -6.00
N PRO A 292 4.32 13.69 -6.82
CA PRO A 292 5.57 13.10 -6.32
C PRO A 292 6.44 14.10 -5.54
N GLY A 293 6.89 13.67 -4.36
CA GLY A 293 7.73 14.44 -3.43
C GLY A 293 6.98 15.43 -2.54
N GLY A 294 5.65 15.36 -2.51
CA GLY A 294 4.78 16.14 -1.64
C GLY A 294 4.48 15.42 -0.32
N SER A 295 3.18 15.16 -0.09
CA SER A 295 2.70 14.55 1.15
C SER A 295 2.84 13.04 1.09
N ALA A 296 3.73 12.47 1.90
CA ALA A 296 3.94 11.02 1.91
C ALA A 296 2.71 10.23 2.43
N ALA A 297 1.99 10.78 3.40
CA ALA A 297 0.82 10.19 4.00
C ALA A 297 0.00 11.25 4.74
N LEU A 298 -1.19 10.84 5.16
CA LEU A 298 -2.08 11.62 6.00
C LEU A 298 -2.81 10.75 7.02
N ALA A 299 -2.80 11.18 8.28
CA ALA A 299 -3.48 10.46 9.34
C ALA A 299 -4.09 11.34 10.44
N GLY A 300 -4.89 10.68 11.27
CA GLY A 300 -5.48 11.24 12.47
C GLY A 300 -6.60 10.37 13.05
N PRO A 301 -7.04 10.67 14.28
CA PRO A 301 -8.18 9.99 14.88
C PRO A 301 -9.48 10.42 14.18
N CYS A 302 -10.44 9.51 14.11
CA CYS A 302 -11.81 9.77 13.67
C CYS A 302 -12.78 9.71 14.85
N PHE A 303 -12.53 8.74 15.74
CA PHE A 303 -13.36 8.43 16.88
C PHE A 303 -12.50 8.37 18.13
N ILE A 304 -12.96 9.00 19.20
CA ILE A 304 -12.35 8.96 20.52
C ILE A 304 -13.32 8.36 21.54
N ARG A 305 -12.79 7.81 22.61
CA ARG A 305 -13.53 7.27 23.74
C ARG A 305 -14.15 8.40 24.54
N GLN A 306 -15.35 8.23 25.07
CA GLN A 306 -15.94 9.19 26.02
C GLN A 306 -15.11 9.25 27.30
N GLU A 307 -14.67 8.09 27.79
CA GLU A 307 -13.75 8.00 28.91
C GLU A 307 -12.33 8.30 28.44
N GLY A 308 -11.65 9.25 29.11
CA GLY A 308 -10.27 9.62 28.82
C GLY A 308 -10.03 10.39 27.52
N LEU A 309 -11.00 10.45 26.59
CA LEU A 309 -10.88 11.15 25.30
C LEU A 309 -9.75 10.63 24.39
N LEU A 310 -9.27 9.40 24.66
CA LEU A 310 -8.24 8.77 23.85
C LEU A 310 -8.82 8.18 22.56
N PRO A 311 -8.05 8.13 21.46
CA PRO A 311 -8.41 7.50 20.20
C PRO A 311 -8.95 6.08 20.35
N LEU A 312 -9.99 5.79 19.56
CA LEU A 312 -10.64 4.49 19.43
C LEU A 312 -10.46 3.97 18.00
N VAL A 313 -10.76 4.81 17.01
CA VAL A 313 -10.58 4.51 15.59
C VAL A 313 -9.91 5.70 14.91
N GLY A 314 -8.87 5.44 14.14
CA GLY A 314 -8.23 6.42 13.27
C GLY A 314 -8.07 5.91 11.85
N ARG A 315 -7.49 6.76 11.01
CA ARG A 315 -7.21 6.45 9.60
C ARG A 315 -5.80 6.89 9.24
N ILE A 316 -5.19 6.12 8.33
CA ILE A 316 -4.00 6.49 7.58
C ILE A 316 -4.31 6.31 6.08
N THR A 317 -3.96 7.30 5.27
CA THR A 317 -3.92 7.20 3.82
C THR A 317 -2.51 7.50 3.35
N VAL A 318 -1.86 6.55 2.70
CA VAL A 318 -0.50 6.69 2.15
C VAL A 318 -0.59 7.16 0.70
N ASP A 319 0.26 8.12 0.31
CA ASP A 319 0.31 8.58 -1.08
C ASP A 319 1.00 7.55 -1.97
N THR A 320 0.22 6.97 -2.89
CA THR A 320 0.69 5.99 -3.86
C THR A 320 1.83 6.49 -4.74
N GLU A 321 1.92 7.79 -5.01
CA GLU A 321 2.96 8.36 -5.88
C GLU A 321 4.34 8.42 -5.20
N ASP A 322 4.38 8.40 -3.86
CA ASP A 322 5.60 8.49 -3.06
C ASP A 322 6.11 7.15 -2.52
N VAL A 323 5.28 6.09 -2.50
CA VAL A 323 5.64 4.77 -1.95
C VAL A 323 6.97 4.26 -2.50
N ALA A 324 7.17 4.30 -3.83
CA ALA A 324 8.38 3.78 -4.45
C ALA A 324 9.64 4.53 -4.01
N ALA A 325 9.56 5.86 -3.87
CA ALA A 325 10.67 6.67 -3.40
C ALA A 325 10.96 6.43 -1.91
N LEU A 326 9.93 6.33 -1.08
CA LEU A 326 10.05 6.05 0.35
C LEU A 326 10.67 4.68 0.62
N VAL A 327 10.29 3.66 -0.15
CA VAL A 327 10.91 2.32 -0.09
C VAL A 327 12.39 2.41 -0.46
N ALA A 328 12.73 3.05 -1.57
CA ALA A 328 14.12 3.18 -2.03
C ALA A 328 15.01 3.94 -1.03
N LEU A 329 14.41 4.82 -0.23
CA LEU A 329 15.09 5.61 0.80
C LEU A 329 15.05 4.99 2.19
N GLY A 330 14.31 3.89 2.39
CA GLY A 330 14.13 3.26 3.69
C GLY A 330 13.29 4.06 4.68
N LEU A 331 12.45 4.99 4.20
CA LEU A 331 11.67 5.92 5.04
C LEU A 331 10.21 5.51 5.23
N LEU A 332 9.71 4.55 4.46
CA LEU A 332 8.29 4.18 4.52
C LEU A 332 7.85 3.74 5.93
N GLY A 333 8.70 3.00 6.65
CA GLY A 333 8.46 2.59 8.03
C GLY A 333 8.42 3.78 9.00
N ASP A 334 9.32 4.76 8.85
CA ASP A 334 9.32 5.95 9.69
C ASP A 334 8.09 6.84 9.41
N ILE A 335 7.70 7.02 8.15
CA ILE A 335 6.46 7.73 7.78
C ILE A 335 5.24 7.08 8.45
N LEU A 336 5.08 5.77 8.33
CA LEU A 336 3.95 5.09 8.95
C LEU A 336 4.01 5.14 10.48
N THR A 337 5.20 5.12 11.07
CA THR A 337 5.35 5.31 12.52
C THR A 337 4.93 6.71 12.93
N HIS A 338 5.33 7.74 12.18
CA HIS A 338 4.90 9.12 12.41
C HIS A 338 3.37 9.26 12.37
N GLU A 339 2.75 8.74 11.31
CA GLU A 339 1.30 8.83 11.11
C GLU A 339 0.49 8.10 12.19
N ILE A 340 0.97 6.95 12.68
CA ILE A 340 0.35 6.27 13.83
C ILE A 340 0.41 7.17 15.07
N GLY A 341 1.48 7.95 15.26
CA GLY A 341 1.59 8.94 16.33
C GLY A 341 0.48 9.99 16.28
N HIS A 342 0.19 10.50 15.09
CA HIS A 342 -0.95 11.41 14.90
C HIS A 342 -2.29 10.75 15.17
N VAL A 343 -2.48 9.48 14.80
CA VAL A 343 -3.68 8.73 15.16
C VAL A 343 -3.81 8.59 16.67
N LEU A 344 -2.72 8.32 17.38
CA LEU A 344 -2.66 8.16 18.83
C LEU A 344 -2.91 9.45 19.62
N GLY A 345 -2.79 10.62 18.97
CA GLY A 345 -3.12 11.91 19.55
C GLY A 345 -1.98 12.92 19.58
N VAL A 346 -0.77 12.52 19.19
CA VAL A 346 0.39 13.43 19.13
C VAL A 346 0.08 14.52 18.10
N GLY A 347 0.08 15.78 18.53
CA GLY A 347 -0.34 16.92 17.72
C GLY A 347 -1.85 17.07 17.58
N THR A 348 -2.54 15.99 17.21
CA THR A 348 -3.96 16.02 16.86
C THR A 348 -4.87 16.31 18.06
N LEU A 349 -4.51 15.84 19.26
CA LEU A 349 -5.30 16.03 20.49
C LEU A 349 -4.72 17.05 21.47
N TRP A 350 -3.51 17.57 21.25
CA TRP A 350 -2.85 18.46 22.20
C TRP A 350 -3.70 19.69 22.60
N ASN A 351 -4.38 20.34 21.65
CA ASN A 351 -5.25 21.47 21.98
C ASN A 351 -6.51 21.05 22.75
N LEU A 352 -7.08 19.89 22.44
CA LEU A 352 -8.26 19.37 23.13
C LEU A 352 -7.96 19.14 24.63
N PHE A 353 -6.76 18.66 24.92
CA PHE A 353 -6.27 18.45 26.28
C PHE A 353 -5.67 19.71 26.91
N GLY A 354 -5.64 20.83 26.18
CA GLY A 354 -4.99 22.06 26.61
C GLY A 354 -3.53 21.80 26.96
N LEU A 355 -2.75 21.24 26.04
CA LEU A 355 -1.33 20.95 26.21
C LEU A 355 -0.42 21.90 25.42
N LEU A 356 -1.00 22.89 24.74
CA LEU A 356 -0.28 23.93 24.03
C LEU A 356 -0.40 25.26 24.77
N ASP A 357 0.73 25.95 24.91
CA ASP A 357 0.78 27.36 25.27
C ASP A 357 1.20 28.18 24.04
N SER A 358 0.58 29.34 23.86
CA SER A 358 0.79 30.26 22.72
C SER A 358 0.68 29.62 21.33
N PRO A 359 -0.43 28.93 20.99
CA PRO A 359 -0.61 28.32 19.67
C PRO A 359 -0.54 29.37 18.55
N SER A 360 0.06 28.97 17.43
CA SER A 360 0.31 29.82 16.26
C SER A 360 -0.85 29.84 15.26
N LEU A 361 -1.74 28.86 15.32
CA LEU A 361 -2.93 28.76 14.47
C LEU A 361 -4.16 29.47 15.10
N PRO A 362 -5.08 30.03 14.26
CA PRO A 362 -5.03 30.02 12.80
C PRO A 362 -3.98 30.97 12.19
N ASP A 363 -3.68 32.13 12.79
CA ASP A 363 -2.56 33.01 12.39
C ASP A 363 -2.19 34.03 13.51
N ALA A 364 -1.47 33.56 14.54
CA ALA A 364 -0.90 34.42 15.59
C ALA A 364 0.55 34.78 15.25
N SER A 365 0.73 35.90 14.53
CA SER A 365 2.05 36.46 14.21
C SER A 365 2.94 36.59 15.46
N GLY A 366 4.11 35.96 15.45
CA GLY A 366 5.07 36.00 16.55
C GLY A 366 4.78 35.06 17.72
N ALA A 367 3.77 34.19 17.62
CA ALA A 367 3.52 33.14 18.60
C ALA A 367 4.68 32.15 18.67
N ASP A 368 5.08 31.77 19.89
CA ASP A 368 6.08 30.73 20.16
C ASP A 368 5.38 29.53 20.79
N THR A 369 4.76 28.70 19.94
CA THR A 369 4.02 27.53 20.40
C THR A 369 4.95 26.57 21.12
N HIS A 370 4.56 26.13 22.31
CA HIS A 370 5.29 25.11 23.05
C HIS A 370 4.35 24.19 23.83
N PHE A 371 4.84 22.99 24.09
CA PHE A 371 4.08 21.95 24.75
C PHE A 371 4.32 22.00 26.25
N ARG A 372 3.23 22.02 27.04
CA ARG A 372 3.29 22.25 28.49
C ARG A 372 3.12 20.99 29.35
N GLY A 373 3.09 19.82 28.72
CA GLY A 373 3.01 18.55 29.44
C GLY A 373 4.23 18.27 30.31
N ALA A 374 3.99 17.74 31.52
CA ALA A 374 5.03 17.55 32.53
C ALA A 374 5.97 16.41 32.16
N ALA A 375 5.44 15.31 31.62
CA ALA A 375 6.22 14.14 31.25
C ALA A 375 7.13 14.44 30.05
N ALA A 376 6.57 15.03 28.98
CA ALA A 376 7.36 15.49 27.84
C ALA A 376 8.39 16.56 28.24
N GLY A 377 8.02 17.49 29.13
CA GLY A 377 8.92 18.53 29.63
C GLY A 377 10.13 17.98 30.41
N ALA A 378 9.92 16.95 31.22
CA ALA A 378 11.00 16.24 31.91
C ALA A 378 11.88 15.45 30.92
N ALA A 379 11.25 14.74 29.96
CA ALA A 379 11.95 14.00 28.92
C ALA A 379 12.81 14.91 28.04
N PHE A 380 12.29 16.07 27.63
CA PHE A 380 13.02 17.07 26.85
C PHE A 380 14.28 17.55 27.58
N GLY A 381 14.18 17.78 28.90
CA GLY A 381 15.34 18.08 29.74
C GLY A 381 16.41 16.99 29.68
N SER A 382 16.01 15.72 29.68
CA SER A 382 16.93 14.56 29.68
C SER A 382 17.66 14.34 28.35
N VAL A 383 17.09 14.78 27.21
CA VAL A 383 17.68 14.63 25.87
C VAL A 383 18.53 15.84 25.46
N GLY A 384 18.91 16.70 26.41
CA GLY A 384 19.74 17.89 26.18
C GLY A 384 18.99 19.23 26.25
N GLY A 385 17.67 19.20 26.41
CA GLY A 385 16.83 20.40 26.48
C GLY A 385 16.96 21.20 27.77
N ALA A 386 17.73 20.72 28.76
CA ALA A 386 17.93 21.42 30.03
C ALA A 386 18.59 22.81 29.86
N GLY A 387 19.44 22.97 28.84
CA GLY A 387 20.10 24.23 28.50
C GLY A 387 19.36 25.07 27.45
N TYR A 388 18.18 24.64 27.01
CA TYR A 388 17.40 25.38 26.02
C TYR A 388 16.89 26.70 26.62
N ALA A 389 17.20 27.82 25.95
CA ALA A 389 16.93 29.16 26.48
C ALA A 389 15.47 29.61 26.30
N GLY A 390 14.71 28.96 25.42
CA GLY A 390 13.30 29.28 25.16
C GLY A 390 12.31 28.48 26.01
N PRO A 391 11.00 28.64 25.77
CA PRO A 391 9.97 27.79 26.34
C PRO A 391 10.25 26.31 26.05
N ARG A 392 10.08 25.46 27.06
CA ARG A 392 10.44 24.03 26.94
C ARG A 392 9.51 23.30 25.99
N VAL A 393 10.05 22.28 25.31
CA VAL A 393 9.35 21.45 24.32
C VAL A 393 8.74 22.31 23.20
N PRO A 394 9.58 22.97 22.39
CA PRO A 394 9.12 23.84 21.33
C PRO A 394 8.36 23.07 20.24
N VAL A 395 7.19 23.58 19.88
CA VAL A 395 6.30 23.05 18.85
C VAL A 395 6.47 23.88 17.58
N GLU A 396 6.33 23.25 16.42
CA GLU A 396 6.48 23.94 15.13
C GLU A 396 5.44 25.06 15.00
N ASN A 397 5.88 26.25 14.63
CA ASN A 397 5.09 27.48 14.65
C ASN A 397 5.42 28.42 13.48
N LEU A 398 6.47 28.13 12.71
CA LEU A 398 6.99 29.02 11.68
C LEU A 398 6.92 28.40 10.28
N GLN A 399 7.31 27.13 10.15
CA GLN A 399 7.47 26.48 8.85
C GLN A 399 6.22 25.70 8.46
N GLY A 400 5.93 25.69 7.15
CA GLY A 400 4.90 24.85 6.54
C GLY A 400 3.49 25.45 6.49
N ALA A 401 2.59 24.71 5.85
CA ALA A 401 1.16 25.02 5.78
C ALA A 401 0.48 24.85 7.16
N GLN A 402 -0.83 25.13 7.25
CA GLN A 402 -1.62 24.84 8.46
C GLN A 402 -1.48 23.37 8.94
N GLY A 403 -1.17 22.45 8.01
CA GLY A 403 -0.86 21.04 8.26
C GLY A 403 0.52 20.74 8.89
N VAL A 404 1.25 21.74 9.38
CA VAL A 404 2.59 21.56 9.96
C VAL A 404 2.73 22.19 11.34
N ARG A 405 2.12 23.37 11.53
CA ARG A 405 2.19 24.13 12.77
C ARG A 405 1.31 23.54 13.87
N ASP A 406 1.70 23.74 15.13
CA ASP A 406 0.98 23.37 16.35
C ASP A 406 0.73 21.85 16.56
N VAL A 407 1.31 21.00 15.70
CA VAL A 407 1.07 19.55 15.72
C VAL A 407 2.33 18.69 15.65
N HIS A 408 3.47 19.29 15.36
CA HIS A 408 4.77 18.63 15.29
C HIS A 408 5.75 19.30 16.24
N TRP A 409 6.82 18.58 16.59
CA TRP A 409 7.96 19.23 17.24
C TRP A 409 8.64 20.22 16.28
N ARG A 410 9.20 21.30 16.83
CA ARG A 410 9.86 22.33 16.02
C ARG A 410 11.07 21.76 15.28
N GLN A 411 11.04 21.75 13.95
CA GLN A 411 12.08 21.15 13.12
C GLN A 411 13.46 21.72 13.45
N ALA A 412 13.55 23.04 13.61
CA ALA A 412 14.80 23.75 13.87
C ALA A 412 15.44 23.41 15.23
N VAL A 413 14.69 22.77 16.14
CA VAL A 413 15.18 22.37 17.47
C VAL A 413 15.37 20.86 17.54
N PHE A 414 14.42 20.07 17.04
CA PHE A 414 14.45 18.62 17.17
C PHE A 414 15.19 17.92 16.00
N GLY A 415 15.27 18.55 14.82
CA GLY A 415 15.89 17.93 13.66
C GLY A 415 15.24 16.57 13.33
N ALA A 416 16.07 15.54 13.17
CA ALA A 416 15.63 14.17 12.89
C ALA A 416 15.08 13.47 14.14
N GLU A 417 13.96 13.96 14.67
CA GLU A 417 13.09 13.24 15.62
C GLU A 417 11.85 12.78 14.86
N LEU A 418 11.28 11.62 15.21
CA LEU A 418 10.19 11.01 14.46
C LEU A 418 9.02 11.96 14.19
N MET A 419 8.54 12.72 15.19
CA MET A 419 7.37 13.60 15.12
C MET A 419 7.73 15.06 14.79
N SER A 420 8.94 15.31 14.30
CA SER A 420 9.26 16.52 13.55
C SER A 420 8.59 16.49 12.17
N PRO A 421 8.26 17.63 11.55
CA PRO A 421 7.46 17.66 10.31
C PRO A 421 8.17 17.13 9.06
N PHE A 422 9.50 17.00 9.11
CA PHE A 422 10.32 16.59 7.99
C PHE A 422 11.23 15.43 8.40
N LEU A 423 10.94 14.24 7.88
CA LEU A 423 11.80 13.08 8.11
C LEU A 423 13.09 13.22 7.31
N THR A 424 14.21 12.84 7.93
CA THR A 424 15.54 13.00 7.34
C THR A 424 16.02 11.70 6.70
N PRO A 425 16.16 11.63 5.35
CA PRO A 425 16.68 10.43 4.69
C PRO A 425 18.10 10.10 5.12
N GLY A 426 18.42 8.81 5.25
CA GLY A 426 19.77 8.36 5.59
C GLY A 426 20.17 8.57 7.06
N ARG A 427 19.23 8.97 7.92
CA ARG A 427 19.38 9.02 9.38
C ARG A 427 18.25 8.25 10.05
N ALA A 428 18.48 7.80 11.28
CA ALA A 428 17.39 7.31 12.11
C ALA A 428 16.46 8.48 12.48
N ASN A 429 15.14 8.27 12.40
CA ASN A 429 14.12 9.18 12.92
C ASN A 429 13.48 8.52 14.16
N PRO A 430 14.11 8.63 15.35
CA PRO A 430 13.73 7.86 16.51
C PRO A 430 12.40 8.35 17.13
N LEU A 431 11.59 7.40 17.57
CA LEU A 431 10.47 7.62 18.48
C LEU A 431 11.06 7.98 19.85
N SER A 432 11.27 9.26 20.09
CA SER A 432 12.02 9.69 21.28
C SER A 432 11.21 9.58 22.57
N ARG A 433 11.93 9.64 23.69
CA ARG A 433 11.35 9.81 25.03
C ARG A 433 10.45 11.04 25.17
N VAL A 434 10.69 12.09 24.37
CA VAL A 434 9.88 13.31 24.41
C VAL A 434 8.51 13.04 23.80
N THR A 435 8.49 12.39 22.63
CA THR A 435 7.26 11.95 21.96
C THR A 435 6.48 10.97 22.84
N ALA A 436 7.15 9.96 23.40
CA ALA A 436 6.53 9.04 24.36
C ALA A 436 5.94 9.76 25.58
N GLY A 437 6.66 10.75 26.13
CA GLY A 437 6.19 11.59 27.23
C GLY A 437 4.90 12.35 26.90
N SER A 438 4.76 12.82 25.65
CA SER A 438 3.54 13.53 25.23
C SER A 438 2.29 12.63 25.24
N LEU A 439 2.44 11.32 25.02
CA LEU A 439 1.34 10.36 25.21
C LEU A 439 1.00 10.18 26.69
N ALA A 440 1.99 10.17 27.59
CA ALA A 440 1.75 10.15 29.03
C ALA A 440 0.92 11.37 29.47
N ASP A 441 1.25 12.55 28.93
CA ASP A 441 0.53 13.80 29.21
C ASP A 441 -0.89 13.82 28.60
N LEU A 442 -1.18 12.98 27.60
CA LEU A 442 -2.54 12.71 27.11
C LEU A 442 -3.31 11.69 27.97
N GLY A 443 -2.63 10.96 28.84
CA GLY A 443 -3.23 9.96 29.74
C GLY A 443 -3.01 8.50 29.34
N TYR A 444 -2.11 8.20 28.40
CA TYR A 444 -1.66 6.82 28.17
C TYR A 444 -0.68 6.36 29.25
N GLY A 445 -0.74 5.08 29.64
CA GLY A 445 0.33 4.44 30.39
C GLY A 445 1.50 4.07 29.46
N VAL A 446 2.64 4.75 29.63
CA VAL A 446 3.80 4.62 28.74
C VAL A 446 5.08 4.23 29.49
N ARG A 447 5.93 3.45 28.82
CA ARG A 447 7.30 3.13 29.26
C ARG A 447 8.30 4.02 28.54
N LEU A 448 8.74 5.09 29.20
CA LEU A 448 9.69 6.03 28.61
C LEU A 448 11.07 5.40 28.36
N ASP A 449 11.48 4.40 29.12
CA ASP A 449 12.74 3.68 28.89
C ASP A 449 12.70 2.75 27.67
N ALA A 450 11.51 2.42 27.17
CA ALA A 450 11.31 1.64 25.95
C ALA A 450 11.36 2.49 24.66
N ALA A 451 11.38 3.82 24.78
CA ALA A 451 11.54 4.73 23.66
C ALA A 451 12.96 4.68 23.08
N GLU A 452 13.11 5.10 21.83
CA GLU A 452 14.35 4.97 21.09
C GLU A 452 15.38 6.03 21.52
N PRO A 453 16.70 5.70 21.52
CA PRO A 453 17.75 6.65 21.85
C PRO A 453 17.71 7.90 20.97
N TYR A 454 17.71 9.07 21.60
CA TYR A 454 17.66 10.36 20.92
C TYR A 454 18.30 11.45 21.78
N ALA A 455 18.95 12.41 21.14
CA ALA A 455 19.52 13.61 21.75
C ALA A 455 19.29 14.80 20.81
N LEU A 456 19.07 16.00 21.37
CA LEU A 456 18.87 17.21 20.58
C LEU A 456 20.12 17.54 19.74
N PRO A 457 19.95 18.03 18.50
CA PRO A 457 21.03 18.65 17.71
C PRO A 457 21.81 19.70 18.52
N GLY A 458 23.13 19.79 18.31
CA GLY A 458 24.01 20.70 19.05
C GLY A 458 24.43 20.20 20.44
N THR A 459 24.06 18.97 20.80
CA THR A 459 24.66 18.23 21.90
C THR A 459 25.73 17.28 21.36
N ALA A 460 26.73 16.91 22.16
CA ALA A 460 27.78 15.99 21.71
C ALA A 460 27.21 14.68 21.12
N ALA A 461 26.19 14.09 21.77
CA ALA A 461 25.51 12.90 21.28
C ALA A 461 24.68 13.15 20.01
N GLY A 462 24.02 14.31 19.90
CA GLY A 462 23.27 14.70 18.71
C GLY A 462 24.16 14.99 17.50
N ASP A 463 25.34 15.57 17.71
CA ASP A 463 26.29 15.90 16.67
C ASP A 463 27.00 14.65 16.11
N GLU A 464 27.30 13.65 16.95
CA GLU A 464 27.78 12.33 16.52
C GLU A 464 26.77 11.63 15.62
N ALA A 465 25.49 11.65 16.00
CA ALA A 465 24.41 11.12 15.16
C ALA A 465 24.25 11.89 13.84
N ALA A 466 24.66 13.17 13.81
CA ALA A 466 24.51 14.04 12.66
C ALA A 466 25.63 13.98 11.61
N ALA A 467 26.81 13.45 11.94
CA ALA A 467 27.97 13.46 11.04
C ALA A 467 27.90 12.45 9.87
N ALA A 468 26.86 11.61 9.79
CA ALA A 468 26.81 10.43 8.92
C ALA A 468 26.08 10.59 7.57
N SER A 469 25.65 11.79 7.16
CA SER A 469 24.63 11.91 6.08
C SER A 469 25.03 12.74 4.86
N PRO A 470 24.70 12.29 3.64
CA PRO A 470 24.64 13.14 2.44
C PRO A 470 23.43 14.09 2.48
N ASP A 471 23.51 15.15 1.68
CA ASP A 471 22.45 16.18 1.52
C ASP A 471 21.34 15.64 0.60
N ARG A 472 20.14 15.42 1.14
CA ARG A 472 18.94 14.97 0.41
C ARG A 472 17.71 15.72 0.91
N PRO A 473 16.75 16.07 0.04
CA PRO A 473 15.54 16.77 0.45
C PRO A 473 14.71 15.89 1.39
N PRO A 474 14.15 16.44 2.47
CA PRO A 474 13.27 15.70 3.36
C PRO A 474 11.90 15.43 2.73
N PHE A 475 11.16 14.48 3.30
CA PHE A 475 9.75 14.25 2.96
C PHE A 475 8.87 15.05 3.90
N GLU A 476 7.87 15.75 3.33
CA GLU A 476 6.84 16.43 4.11
C GLU A 476 5.84 15.38 4.62
N VAL A 477 5.64 15.36 5.93
CA VAL A 477 4.58 14.58 6.54
C VAL A 477 3.38 15.50 6.76
N ARG A 478 2.24 15.17 6.17
CA ARG A 478 1.04 16.02 6.27
C ARG A 478 -0.02 15.31 7.07
N HIS A 479 -0.28 15.77 8.27
CA HIS A 479 -1.43 15.29 9.01
C HIS A 479 -2.77 15.79 8.42
N LEU A 480 -3.88 15.19 8.87
CA LEU A 480 -5.20 15.77 8.72
C LEU A 480 -5.23 17.13 9.40
N ASN A 481 -5.12 18.21 8.62
CA ASN A 481 -5.54 19.52 9.10
C ASN A 481 -6.95 19.34 9.71
N ARG A 482 -7.20 19.90 10.89
CA ARG A 482 -8.35 19.63 11.79
C ARG A 482 -9.76 19.75 11.19
N THR A 483 -9.90 19.91 9.89
CA THR A 483 -11.11 19.93 9.05
C THR A 483 -12.07 18.75 9.20
N THR A 484 -11.64 17.61 9.76
CA THR A 484 -12.57 16.50 10.07
C THR A 484 -12.96 16.51 11.54
N PRO A 485 -14.27 16.54 11.86
CA PRO A 485 -14.71 16.52 13.25
C PRO A 485 -14.39 15.18 13.94
N LEU A 486 -14.09 15.23 15.24
CA LEU A 486 -13.90 14.05 16.06
C LEU A 486 -15.22 13.62 16.67
N HIS A 487 -15.53 12.34 16.55
CA HIS A 487 -16.72 11.73 17.14
C HIS A 487 -16.39 11.08 18.47
N VAL A 488 -17.18 11.36 19.51
CA VAL A 488 -17.02 10.74 20.83
C VAL A 488 -17.97 9.54 20.94
N LEU A 489 -17.45 8.36 21.27
CA LEU A 489 -18.22 7.14 21.48
C LEU A 489 -18.35 6.80 22.97
N ASP A 490 -19.57 6.48 23.40
CA ASP A 490 -19.83 5.88 24.71
C ASP A 490 -19.42 4.39 24.75
N GLY A 491 -19.49 3.78 25.94
CA GLY A 491 -19.16 2.36 26.13
C GLY A 491 -20.09 1.39 25.38
N GLU A 492 -21.27 1.84 24.95
CA GLU A 492 -22.22 1.06 24.16
C GLU A 492 -22.05 1.26 22.64
N GLY A 493 -21.08 2.08 22.23
CA GLY A 493 -20.73 2.31 20.83
C GLY A 493 -21.54 3.35 20.10
N ARG A 494 -22.26 4.21 20.83
CA ARG A 494 -23.07 5.27 20.25
C ARG A 494 -22.26 6.56 20.18
N ILE A 495 -22.41 7.29 19.08
CA ILE A 495 -21.87 8.65 18.96
C ILE A 495 -22.68 9.55 19.89
N VAL A 496 -22.06 10.03 20.96
CA VAL A 496 -22.70 10.88 21.98
C VAL A 496 -22.35 12.36 21.82
N HIS A 497 -21.22 12.66 21.18
CA HIS A 497 -20.78 14.03 20.97
C HIS A 497 -19.96 14.17 19.68
N LEU A 498 -19.93 15.39 19.14
CA LEU A 498 -19.15 15.78 17.98
C LEU A 498 -18.27 16.96 18.40
N ILE A 499 -16.96 16.77 18.41
CA ILE A 499 -16.00 17.85 18.57
C ILE A 499 -15.77 18.42 17.17
N PRO A 500 -16.16 19.68 16.92
CA PRO A 500 -16.01 20.28 15.60
C PRO A 500 -14.52 20.40 15.24
N ALA A 501 -14.28 20.45 13.94
CA ALA A 501 -13.01 20.89 13.39
C ALA A 501 -12.60 22.25 13.97
N PHE A 502 -11.40 22.36 14.53
CA PHE A 502 -10.83 23.68 14.80
C PHE A 502 -10.31 24.28 13.48
N PRO A 503 -10.55 25.58 13.24
CA PRO A 503 -10.17 26.27 12.01
C PRO A 503 -8.67 26.38 11.80
#